data_AF-A0A6I9TWX5-F1
#
_entry.id   AF-A0A6I9TWX5-F1
#
_cell.length_a   1.000
_cell.length_b   1.000
_cell.length_c   1.000
_cell.angle_alpha   90.00
_cell.angle_beta   90.00
_cell.angle_gamma   90.00
#
_symmetry.space_group_name_H-M   'P 1'
#
loop_
_entity.id
_entity.type
_entity.pdbx_description
1 polymer ?
#
loop_
_entity_poly.entity_id
_entity_poly.type
_entity_poly.pdbx_seq_one_letter_code
_entity_poly.pdbx_strand_id
1 'polypeptide(L)'
;MTEDKLDYFTGKRPESALSHLQRALNANHIGALYVTCIILLFTGDDELKADGVSLLADMKKSKYVRRKLKEHHEKLKNMLRLMWVENPALRRPLVCCTRQDSHRRKRGWVDIIDDEEDVHCEGCSADCEIRFLADSLPQW
;
A
#
# COMPACT_ATOMS: atom_id res chain seq x y z
N MET A 1 -6.31 -14.98 4.18
CA MET A 1 -6.03 -13.71 4.90
C MET A 1 -6.54 -13.93 6.31
N THR A 2 -5.74 -13.66 7.35
CA THR A 2 -6.14 -13.89 8.75
C THR A 2 -7.13 -12.80 9.21
N GLU A 3 -7.94 -13.10 10.24
CA GLU A 3 -8.98 -12.22 10.78
C GLU A 3 -8.46 -10.84 11.17
N ASP A 4 -7.22 -10.75 11.66
CA ASP A 4 -6.63 -9.49 12.17
C ASP A 4 -6.40 -8.42 11.09
N LYS A 5 -6.23 -8.84 9.82
CA LYS A 5 -6.09 -7.89 8.70
C LYS A 5 -7.45 -7.30 8.32
N LEU A 6 -8.51 -8.10 8.45
CA LEU A 6 -9.89 -7.65 8.25
C LEU A 6 -10.26 -6.60 9.29
N ASP A 7 -9.83 -6.80 10.51
CA ASP A 7 -10.07 -5.92 11.65
C ASP A 7 -9.57 -4.49 11.39
N TYR A 8 -8.33 -4.29 10.89
CA TYR A 8 -7.88 -2.95 10.48
C TYR A 8 -8.74 -2.34 9.37
N PHE A 9 -9.00 -3.08 8.29
CA PHE A 9 -9.75 -2.55 7.14
C PHE A 9 -11.22 -2.30 7.47
N THR A 10 -11.80 -3.02 8.44
CA THR A 10 -13.16 -2.81 8.96
C THR A 10 -13.21 -1.81 10.11
N GLY A 11 -12.07 -1.28 10.56
CA GLY A 11 -11.97 -0.31 11.66
C GLY A 11 -12.13 -0.92 13.07
N LYS A 12 -12.19 -2.25 13.18
CA LYS A 12 -12.31 -2.98 14.45
C LYS A 12 -10.90 -3.29 14.96
N ARG A 13 -10.51 -2.76 16.13
CA ARG A 13 -9.25 -3.12 16.84
C ARG A 13 -7.93 -2.95 16.05
N PRO A 14 -7.58 -1.71 15.62
CA PRO A 14 -6.37 -1.44 14.85
C PRO A 14 -5.05 -1.82 15.57
N GLU A 15 -5.01 -1.80 16.90
CA GLU A 15 -3.81 -2.12 17.70
C GLU A 15 -3.43 -3.62 17.64
N SER A 16 -4.42 -4.52 17.59
CA SER A 16 -4.18 -5.97 17.48
C SER A 16 -3.69 -6.38 16.08
N ALA A 17 -4.01 -5.59 15.06
CA ALA A 17 -3.49 -5.77 13.71
C ALA A 17 -1.98 -5.54 13.66
N LEU A 18 -1.46 -4.50 14.34
CA LEU A 18 -0.03 -4.15 14.37
C LEU A 18 0.87 -5.28 14.92
N SER A 19 0.47 -5.95 16.00
CA SER A 19 1.21 -7.07 16.60
C SER A 19 1.37 -8.27 15.64
N HIS A 20 0.36 -8.53 14.79
CA HIS A 20 0.43 -9.59 13.79
C HIS A 20 1.30 -9.23 12.58
N LEU A 21 1.47 -7.93 12.28
CA LEU A 21 2.38 -7.46 11.23
C LEU A 21 3.84 -7.75 11.58
N GLN A 22 4.22 -7.67 12.86
CA GLN A 22 5.55 -8.07 13.35
C GLN A 22 5.87 -9.55 13.10
N ARG A 23 4.89 -10.46 13.28
CA ARG A 23 5.08 -11.89 12.98
C ARG A 23 5.18 -12.17 11.48
N ALA A 24 4.47 -11.41 10.67
CA ALA A 24 4.51 -11.51 9.21
C ALA A 24 5.83 -10.99 8.61
N LEU A 25 6.40 -9.93 9.18
CA LEU A 25 7.73 -9.41 8.86
C LEU A 25 8.78 -10.51 9.05
N ASN A 26 8.70 -11.26 10.16
CA ASN A 26 9.61 -12.37 10.46
C ASN A 26 9.49 -13.57 9.49
N ALA A 27 8.37 -13.71 8.77
CA ALA A 27 8.15 -14.78 7.80
C ALA A 27 8.50 -14.38 6.35
N ASN A 28 8.92 -13.12 6.12
CA ASN A 28 9.25 -12.54 4.81
C ASN A 28 8.19 -12.81 3.71
N HIS A 29 6.93 -12.96 4.11
CA HIS A 29 5.84 -13.29 3.20
C HIS A 29 5.39 -12.02 2.46
N ILE A 30 5.63 -11.94 1.15
CA ILE A 30 5.42 -10.74 0.31
C ILE A 30 4.04 -10.11 0.50
N GLY A 31 2.96 -10.91 0.43
CA GLY A 31 1.61 -10.36 0.60
C GLY A 31 1.30 -9.85 2.01
N ALA A 32 2.09 -10.25 3.00
CA ALA A 32 1.94 -9.77 4.36
C ALA A 32 2.74 -8.47 4.56
N LEU A 33 3.98 -8.41 4.06
CA LEU A 33 4.77 -7.18 3.96
C LEU A 33 4.01 -6.09 3.21
N TYR A 34 3.35 -6.46 2.12
CA TYR A 34 2.54 -5.52 1.33
C TYR A 34 1.39 -4.93 2.14
N VAL A 35 0.61 -5.76 2.85
CA VAL A 35 -0.46 -5.27 3.72
C VAL A 35 0.09 -4.41 4.87
N THR A 36 1.24 -4.78 5.45
CA THR A 36 1.92 -3.96 6.46
C THR A 36 2.26 -2.58 5.91
N CYS A 37 2.86 -2.51 4.72
CA CYS A 37 3.18 -1.25 4.05
C CYS A 37 1.91 -0.39 3.87
N ILE A 38 0.81 -0.96 3.39
CA ILE A 38 -0.45 -0.23 3.26
C ILE A 38 -0.92 0.29 4.62
N ILE A 39 -0.96 -0.54 5.65
CA ILE A 39 -1.37 -0.10 6.98
C ILE A 39 -0.52 1.08 7.45
N LEU A 40 0.82 0.97 7.37
CA LEU A 40 1.78 2.01 7.75
C LEU A 40 1.49 3.34 7.04
N LEU A 41 1.27 3.32 5.73
CA LEU A 41 0.95 4.52 4.93
C LEU A 41 -0.33 5.22 5.40
N PHE A 42 -1.29 4.48 5.96
CA PHE A 42 -2.59 4.99 6.38
C PHE A 42 -2.72 5.21 7.90
N THR A 43 -1.66 4.98 8.70
CA THR A 43 -1.69 5.17 10.17
C THR A 43 -1.91 6.62 10.59
N GLY A 44 -1.50 7.59 9.76
CA GLY A 44 -1.53 9.02 10.10
C GLY A 44 -0.35 9.49 10.96
N ASP A 45 0.57 8.59 11.30
CA ASP A 45 1.85 8.90 11.94
C ASP A 45 2.93 9.10 10.87
N ASP A 46 3.67 10.20 10.93
CA ASP A 46 4.62 10.58 9.88
C ASP A 46 5.87 9.68 9.83
N GLU A 47 6.33 9.17 10.97
CA GLU A 47 7.48 8.25 11.05
C GLU A 47 7.09 6.88 10.49
N LEU A 48 5.96 6.33 10.94
CA LEU A 48 5.44 5.06 10.41
C LEU A 48 5.09 5.15 8.93
N LYS A 49 4.58 6.29 8.47
CA LYS A 49 4.34 6.55 7.05
C LYS A 49 5.64 6.52 6.25
N ALA A 50 6.72 7.12 6.77
CA ALA A 50 8.03 7.08 6.12
C ALA A 50 8.58 5.64 6.04
N ASP A 51 8.41 4.84 7.09
CA ASP A 51 8.76 3.42 7.08
C ASP A 51 7.95 2.66 6.01
N GLY A 52 6.65 2.96 5.90
CA GLY A 52 5.78 2.41 4.86
C GLY A 52 6.26 2.73 3.44
N VAL A 53 6.74 3.96 3.21
CA VAL A 53 7.31 4.40 1.92
C VAL A 53 8.61 3.64 1.62
N SER A 54 9.53 3.56 2.58
CA SER A 54 10.81 2.86 2.42
C SER A 54 10.60 1.37 2.14
N LEU A 55 9.71 0.72 2.90
CA LEU A 55 9.40 -0.70 2.72
C LEU A 55 8.82 -0.98 1.33
N LEU A 56 7.95 -0.11 0.82
CA LEU A 56 7.40 -0.23 -0.54
C LEU A 56 8.49 -0.10 -1.60
N ALA A 57 9.37 0.89 -1.45
CA ALA A 57 10.48 1.12 -2.37
C ALA A 57 11.39 -0.11 -2.44
N ASP A 58 11.74 -0.68 -1.28
CA ASP A 58 12.56 -1.89 -1.18
C ASP A 58 11.91 -3.08 -1.87
N MET A 59 10.61 -3.32 -1.65
CA MET A 59 9.88 -4.39 -2.34
C MET A 59 9.87 -4.21 -3.86
N LYS A 60 9.86 -2.96 -4.34
CA LYS A 60 9.85 -2.67 -5.79
C LYS A 60 11.23 -2.80 -6.45
N LYS A 61 12.33 -2.87 -5.71
CA LYS A 61 13.68 -3.11 -6.26
C LYS A 61 13.79 -4.47 -6.97
N SER A 62 13.12 -5.50 -6.46
CA SER A 62 13.15 -6.84 -7.04
C SER A 62 12.08 -7.04 -8.13
N LYS A 63 12.50 -7.41 -9.36
CA LYS A 63 11.57 -7.76 -10.46
C LYS A 63 10.62 -8.90 -10.05
N TYR A 64 11.10 -9.89 -9.29
CA TYR A 64 10.26 -10.99 -8.79
C TYR A 64 9.19 -10.50 -7.81
N VAL A 65 9.60 -9.68 -6.83
CA VAL A 65 8.67 -9.15 -5.82
C VAL A 65 7.65 -8.22 -6.46
N ARG A 66 8.05 -7.35 -7.41
CA ARG A 66 7.11 -6.51 -8.18
C ARG A 66 6.00 -7.31 -8.84
N ARG A 67 6.32 -8.42 -9.49
CA ARG A 67 5.31 -9.31 -10.10
C ARG A 67 4.36 -9.89 -9.06
N LYS A 68 4.89 -10.29 -7.89
CA LYS A 68 4.09 -10.81 -6.78
C LYS A 68 3.22 -9.73 -6.12
N LEU A 69 3.71 -8.50 -6.04
CA LEU A 69 2.91 -7.36 -5.58
C LEU A 69 1.68 -7.18 -6.46
N LYS A 70 1.81 -7.26 -7.79
CA LYS A 70 0.67 -7.17 -8.72
C LYS A 70 -0.43 -8.20 -8.41
N GLU A 71 -0.04 -9.46 -8.15
CA GLU A 71 -0.99 -10.52 -7.74
C GLU A 71 -1.68 -10.19 -6.41
N HIS A 72 -0.93 -9.68 -5.44
CA HIS A 72 -1.48 -9.28 -4.14
C HIS A 72 -2.33 -8.02 -4.23
N HIS A 73 -2.07 -7.17 -5.21
CA HIS A 73 -2.80 -5.95 -5.46
C HIS A 73 -4.24 -6.21 -5.89
N GLU A 74 -4.43 -7.08 -6.89
CA GLU A 74 -5.76 -7.49 -7.34
C GLU A 74 -6.52 -8.25 -6.24
N LYS A 75 -5.82 -9.07 -5.45
CA LYS A 75 -6.42 -9.75 -4.30
C LYS A 75 -6.91 -8.75 -3.26
N LEU A 76 -6.09 -7.77 -2.88
CA LEU A 76 -6.45 -6.75 -1.91
C LEU A 76 -7.63 -5.92 -2.41
N LYS A 77 -7.59 -5.46 -3.66
CA LYS A 77 -8.71 -4.75 -4.31
C LYS A 77 -10.02 -5.53 -4.26
N ASN A 78 -10.00 -6.80 -4.63
CA ASN A 78 -11.21 -7.64 -4.58
C ASN A 78 -11.73 -7.79 -3.15
N MET A 79 -10.83 -7.94 -2.17
CA MET A 79 -11.22 -8.03 -0.76
C MET A 79 -11.81 -6.73 -0.24
N LEU A 80 -11.17 -5.57 -0.50
CA LEU A 80 -11.66 -4.26 -0.08
C LEU A 80 -13.05 -3.95 -0.65
N ARG A 81 -13.33 -4.36 -1.89
CA ARG A 81 -14.66 -4.25 -2.51
C ARG A 81 -15.71 -5.11 -1.80
N LEU A 82 -15.34 -6.31 -1.37
CA LEU A 82 -16.24 -7.24 -0.67
C LEU A 82 -16.51 -6.82 0.78
N MET A 83 -15.59 -6.09 1.40
CA MET A 83 -15.62 -5.80 2.84
C MET A 83 -16.36 -4.53 3.24
N TRP A 84 -16.99 -3.81 2.30
CA TRP A 84 -17.74 -2.59 2.59
C TRP A 84 -16.96 -1.66 3.51
N VAL A 85 -15.72 -1.37 3.10
CA VAL A 85 -14.72 -0.70 3.93
C VAL A 85 -15.19 0.69 4.34
N GLU A 86 -15.50 0.86 5.63
CA GLU A 86 -15.91 2.14 6.23
C GLU A 86 -14.75 2.89 6.90
N ASN A 87 -13.53 2.34 6.89
CA ASN A 87 -12.40 2.91 7.62
C ASN A 87 -12.08 4.35 7.14
N PRO A 88 -12.28 5.38 7.99
CA PRO A 88 -12.06 6.77 7.62
C PRO A 88 -10.60 7.09 7.29
N ALA A 89 -9.63 6.33 7.83
CA ALA A 89 -8.22 6.50 7.54
C ALA A 89 -7.94 6.36 6.04
N LEU A 90 -8.64 5.45 5.37
CA LEU A 90 -8.49 5.17 3.93
C LEU A 90 -9.11 6.25 3.04
N ARG A 91 -9.98 7.09 3.60
CA ARG A 91 -10.63 8.20 2.88
C ARG A 91 -9.82 9.49 2.98
N ARG A 92 -8.77 9.53 3.80
CA ARG A 92 -7.92 10.71 3.92
C ARG A 92 -7.03 10.83 2.68
N PRO A 93 -6.98 12.01 2.04
CA PRO A 93 -5.99 12.28 1.01
C PRO A 93 -4.59 12.16 1.63
N LEU A 94 -3.83 11.18 1.19
CA LEU A 94 -2.46 10.97 1.64
C LEU A 94 -1.50 11.33 0.51
N VAL A 95 -0.53 12.15 0.87
CA VAL A 95 0.56 12.59 0.00
C VAL A 95 1.87 12.26 0.71
N CYS A 96 2.66 11.40 0.09
CA CYS A 96 3.98 10.98 0.51
C CYS A 96 5.09 11.78 -0.19
N CYS A 97 4.90 12.17 -1.45
CA CYS A 97 5.90 12.99 -2.16
C CYS A 97 5.78 14.47 -1.80
N THR A 98 6.89 15.10 -1.43
CA THR A 98 6.99 16.54 -1.14
C THR A 98 7.46 17.38 -2.33
N ARG A 99 7.88 16.75 -3.43
CA ARG A 99 8.43 17.40 -4.63
C ARG A 99 7.57 17.18 -5.88
N GLN A 100 6.26 17.04 -5.70
CA GLN A 100 5.34 16.56 -6.75
C GLN A 100 5.42 17.34 -8.07
N ASP A 101 5.80 18.61 -8.00
CA ASP A 101 5.87 19.53 -9.14
C ASP A 101 7.09 19.28 -10.04
N SER A 102 8.12 18.61 -9.53
CA SER A 102 9.35 18.30 -10.27
C SER A 102 9.38 16.89 -10.88
N HIS A 103 8.38 16.05 -10.61
CA HIS A 103 8.31 14.68 -11.11
C HIS A 103 7.21 14.55 -12.19
N ARG A 104 7.54 13.98 -13.35
CA ARG A 104 6.51 13.57 -14.33
C ARG A 104 5.65 12.48 -13.69
N ARG A 105 4.34 12.68 -13.55
CA ARG A 105 3.42 11.65 -13.04
C ARG A 105 2.83 10.84 -14.20
N LYS A 106 2.94 9.51 -14.18
CA LYS A 106 1.98 8.66 -14.92
C LYS A 106 0.73 8.45 -14.06
N ARG A 107 -0.43 8.45 -14.71
CA ARG A 107 -1.72 8.10 -14.09
C ARG A 107 -1.86 6.58 -14.13
N GLY A 108 -1.90 5.94 -12.96
CA GLY A 108 -2.15 4.49 -12.81
C GLY A 108 -0.89 3.63 -12.65
N TRP A 109 -1.10 2.35 -12.30
CA TRP A 109 -0.05 1.33 -12.29
C TRP A 109 0.25 0.94 -13.73
N VAL A 110 1.33 1.45 -14.29
CA VAL A 110 1.67 1.24 -15.70
C VAL A 110 2.19 -0.18 -15.86
N ASP A 111 1.65 -0.91 -16.83
CA ASP A 111 2.20 -2.19 -17.24
C ASP A 111 3.65 -1.99 -17.70
N ILE A 112 4.56 -2.62 -16.97
CA ILE A 112 6.02 -2.60 -17.13
C ILE A 112 6.41 -3.44 -18.37
N ILE A 113 5.82 -3.12 -19.52
CA ILE A 113 6.33 -3.60 -20.81
C ILE A 113 7.46 -2.67 -21.29
N ASP A 114 7.58 -1.47 -20.72
CA ASP A 114 8.71 -0.58 -20.98
C ASP A 114 9.69 -0.62 -19.80
N ASP A 115 10.91 -1.06 -20.07
CA ASP A 115 12.08 -1.10 -19.17
C ASP A 115 12.65 0.34 -18.96
N GLU A 116 11.81 1.37 -19.04
CA GLU A 116 12.19 2.71 -18.61
C GLU A 116 12.17 2.74 -17.08
N GLU A 117 13.33 2.92 -16.47
CA GLU A 117 13.45 3.25 -15.05
C GLU A 117 12.45 4.38 -14.72
N ASP A 118 11.38 4.04 -14.00
CA ASP A 118 10.43 5.00 -13.47
C ASP A 118 11.22 6.07 -12.70
N VAL A 119 11.41 7.26 -13.29
CA VAL A 119 12.04 8.43 -12.64
C VAL A 119 11.05 9.01 -11.65
N HIS A 120 10.71 8.23 -10.63
CA HIS A 120 9.78 8.55 -9.57
C HIS A 120 10.52 8.36 -8.25
N CYS A 121 10.46 9.36 -7.37
CA CYS A 121 10.96 9.16 -6.02
C CYS A 121 10.07 8.14 -5.28
N GLU A 122 10.57 7.61 -4.17
CA GLU A 122 9.87 6.62 -3.34
C GLU A 122 8.48 7.13 -2.90
N GLY A 123 8.38 8.43 -2.57
CA GLY A 123 7.11 9.08 -2.26
C GLY A 123 6.12 9.09 -3.44
N CYS A 124 6.58 9.31 -4.68
CA CYS A 124 5.70 9.23 -5.85
C CYS A 124 5.21 7.80 -6.10
N SER A 125 6.07 6.82 -5.84
CA SER A 125 5.71 5.41 -5.91
C SER A 125 4.61 5.05 -4.90
N ALA A 126 4.72 5.54 -3.67
CA ALA A 126 3.70 5.38 -2.64
C ALA A 126 2.39 6.14 -2.98
N ASP A 127 2.48 7.36 -3.48
CA ASP A 127 1.31 8.14 -3.94
C ASP A 127 0.52 7.39 -5.03
N CYS A 128 1.20 6.65 -5.90
CA CYS A 128 0.55 5.82 -6.93
C CYS A 128 -0.18 4.61 -6.33
N GLU A 129 0.39 3.95 -5.32
CA GLU A 129 -0.28 2.87 -4.58
C GLU A 129 -1.54 3.38 -3.87
N ILE A 130 -1.39 4.48 -3.12
CA ILE A 130 -2.48 5.08 -2.34
C ILE A 130 -3.63 5.45 -3.26
N ARG A 131 -3.34 6.08 -4.41
CA ARG A 131 -4.35 6.42 -5.41
C ARG A 131 -5.05 5.18 -5.97
N PHE A 132 -4.29 4.14 -6.32
CA PHE A 132 -4.88 2.89 -6.81
C PHE A 132 -5.83 2.26 -5.79
N LEU A 133 -5.46 2.26 -4.51
CA LEU A 133 -6.29 1.73 -3.44
C LEU A 133 -7.53 2.60 -3.24
N ALA A 134 -7.37 3.92 -3.21
CA ALA A 134 -8.49 4.86 -3.13
C ALA A 134 -9.49 4.67 -4.29
N ASP A 135 -9.01 4.55 -5.52
CA ASP A 135 -9.82 4.27 -6.72
C ASP A 135 -10.50 2.90 -6.67
N SER A 136 -9.97 1.98 -5.86
CA SER A 136 -10.49 0.62 -5.69
C SER A 136 -11.53 0.48 -4.59
N LEU A 137 -11.63 1.45 -3.68
CA LEU A 137 -12.63 1.50 -2.63
C LEU A 137 -14.00 1.88 -3.21
N PRO A 138 -15.11 1.40 -2.61
CA PRO A 138 -16.44 1.83 -3.03
C PRO A 138 -16.59 3.36 -2.85
N GLN A 139 -16.95 4.06 -3.93
CA GLN A 139 -17.32 5.47 -3.89
C GLN A 139 -18.80 5.53 -3.48
N TRP A 140 -19.08 6.09 -2.29
CA TRP A 140 -20.44 6.33 -1.81
C TRP A 140 -20.80 7.80 -2.02
#